data_AF-A0A7J5TSS3-F1
#
_entry.id   AF-A0A7J5TSS3-F1
#
_cell.length_a   1.000
_cell.length_b   1.000
_cell.length_c   1.000
_cell.angle_alpha   90.00
_cell.angle_beta   90.00
_cell.angle_gamma   90.00
#
_symmetry.space_group_name_H-M   'P 1'
#
loop_
_entity.id
_entity.type
_entity.pdbx_description
1 polymer ?
#
loop_
_entity_poly.entity_id
_entity_poly.type
_entity_poly.pdbx_seq_one_letter_code
_entity_poly.pdbx_strand_id
1 'polypeptide(L)' 'MPNTNTVGENKWSNYRVSVDEIEQRTGYNLLSNVPESVQRAIEGGVDKVMVQSVWLEL' A
#
# COMPACT_ATOMS: atom_id res chain seq x y z
N MET A 1 -5.11 -7.16 -3.05
CA MET A 1 -6.53 -6.92 -3.39
C MET A 1 -7.00 -8.02 -4.33
N PRO A 2 -8.01 -8.82 -3.97
CA PRO A 2 -8.57 -9.85 -4.84
C PRO A 2 -9.20 -9.26 -6.11
N ASN A 3 -9.06 -9.96 -7.24
CA ASN A 3 -9.76 -9.61 -8.48
C ASN A 3 -11.14 -10.30 -8.51
N THR A 4 -12.07 -9.84 -7.67
CA THR A 4 -13.41 -10.40 -7.51
C THR A 4 -14.44 -9.27 -7.37
N ASN A 5 -15.68 -9.48 -7.83
CA ASN A 5 -16.73 -8.45 -7.73
C ASN A 5 -17.04 -8.01 -6.29
N THR A 6 -16.85 -8.90 -5.31
CA THR A 6 -17.07 -8.61 -3.88
C THR A 6 -15.97 -7.75 -3.25
N VAL A 7 -14.88 -7.44 -3.96
CA VAL A 7 -13.71 -6.77 -3.38
C VAL A 7 -14.03 -5.37 -2.84
N GLY A 8 -15.00 -4.69 -3.47
CA GLY A 8 -15.44 -3.35 -3.11
C GLY A 8 -16.31 -3.28 -1.85
N GLU A 9 -16.74 -4.42 -1.30
CA GLU A 9 -17.49 -4.47 -0.03
C GLU A 9 -16.60 -4.11 1.17
N ASN A 10 -15.28 -4.32 1.06
CA ASN A 10 -14.31 -3.96 2.08
C ASN A 10 -13.72 -2.56 1.81
N LYS A 11 -13.36 -1.85 2.88
CA LYS A 11 -12.59 -0.61 2.76
C LYS A 11 -11.28 -0.88 2.00
N TRP A 12 -10.93 -0.04 1.03
CA TRP A 12 -9.68 -0.18 0.27
C TRP A 12 -8.45 -0.25 1.20
N SER A 13 -8.52 0.44 2.33
CA SER A 13 -7.45 0.52 3.33
C SER A 13 -7.15 -0.80 4.04
N ASN A 14 -8.04 -1.79 3.94
CA ASN A 14 -7.79 -3.16 4.41
C ASN A 14 -6.74 -3.89 3.56
N TYR A 15 -6.42 -3.38 2.37
CA TYR A 15 -5.47 -4.01 1.44
C TYR A 15 -4.09 -3.32 1.41
N ARG A 16 -3.80 -2.43 2.37
CA ARG A 16 -2.47 -1.80 2.48
C ARG A 16 -1.42 -2.84 2.84
N VAL A 17 -0.29 -2.79 2.14
CA VAL A 17 0.91 -3.60 2.35
C VAL A 17 2.13 -2.69 2.24
N SER A 18 3.30 -3.20 2.63
CA SER A 18 4.56 -2.49 2.47
C SER A 18 5.04 -2.56 1.02
N VAL A 19 6.00 -1.71 0.64
CA VAL A 19 6.63 -1.79 -0.69
C VAL A 19 7.46 -3.07 -0.78
N ASP A 20 8.20 -3.43 0.28
CA ASP A 20 8.96 -4.69 0.38
C ASP A 20 8.11 -5.91 0.03
N GLU A 21 6.87 -5.98 0.53
CA GLU A 21 5.97 -7.10 0.25
C GLU A 21 5.56 -7.18 -1.22
N ILE A 22 5.37 -6.03 -1.88
CA ILE A 22 5.07 -5.96 -3.31
C ILE A 22 6.27 -6.44 -4.13
N GLU A 23 7.47 -5.99 -3.78
CA GLU A 23 8.71 -6.37 -4.46
C GLU A 23 9.01 -7.86 -4.31
N GLN A 24 8.84 -8.42 -3.11
CA GLN A 24 9.00 -9.85 -2.85
C GLN A 24 8.09 -10.71 -3.75
N ARG A 25 6.87 -10.23 -4.04
CA ARG A 25 5.89 -10.96 -4.86
C ARG A 25 6.09 -10.77 -6.36
N THR A 26 6.72 -9.67 -6.78
CA THR A 26 6.77 -9.27 -8.19
C THR A 26 8.16 -9.35 -8.81
N GLY A 27 9.22 -9.32 -7.99
CA GLY A 27 10.62 -9.26 -8.44
C GLY A 27 11.07 -7.88 -8.92
N TYR A 28 10.26 -6.84 -8.73
CA TYR A 28 10.64 -5.46 -9.06
C TYR A 28 11.40 -4.78 -7.91
N ASN A 29 12.12 -3.70 -8.26
CA ASN A 29 12.69 -2.74 -7.32
C ASN A 29 12.02 -1.37 -7.58
N LEU A 30 10.95 -1.12 -6.84
CA LEU A 30 10.21 0.14 -6.80
C LEU A 30 11.03 1.17 -6.02
N LEU A 31 10.80 2.45 -6.30
CA LEU A 31 11.58 3.55 -5.71
C LEU A 31 13.11 3.45 -5.89
N SER A 32 13.61 2.58 -6.77
CA SER A 32 15.04 2.39 -7.09
C SER A 32 15.84 3.65 -7.41
N ASN A 33 15.18 4.77 -7.72
CA ASN A 33 15.82 6.08 -7.92
C ASN A 33 16.17 6.82 -6.60
N VAL A 34 15.76 6.33 -5.43
CA VAL A 34 16.15 6.88 -4.13
C VAL A 34 17.32 6.09 -3.55
N PRO A 35 18.20 6.68 -2.71
CA PRO A 35 19.33 5.95 -2.11
C PRO A 35 18.88 4.73 -1.29
N GLU A 36 19.66 3.65 -1.29
CA GLU A 36 19.30 2.40 -0.58
C GLU A 36 19.00 2.59 0.90
N SER A 37 19.69 3.51 1.58
CA SER A 37 19.41 3.80 2.99
C SER A 37 18.02 4.40 3.20
N VAL A 38 17.51 5.13 2.20
CA VAL A 38 16.16 5.71 2.21
C VAL A 38 15.14 4.63 1.88
N GLN A 39 15.40 3.80 0.86
CA GLN A 39 14.59 2.61 0.53
C GLN A 39 14.33 1.76 1.78
N ARG A 40 15.40 1.33 2.47
CA ARG A 40 15.33 0.55 3.72
C ARG A 40 14.55 1.24 4.84
N ALA A 41 14.52 2.57 4.86
CA ALA A 41 13.81 3.33 5.88
C ALA A 41 12.30 3.44 5.61
N ILE A 42 11.88 3.40 4.33
CA ILE A 42 10.49 3.69 3.95
C ILE A 42 9.73 2.48 3.40
N GLU A 43 10.41 1.49 2.82
CA GLU A 43 9.76 0.41 2.06
C GLU A 43 9.19 -0.71 2.93
N GLY A 44 9.72 -0.89 4.15
CA GLY A 44 9.23 -1.90 5.10
C GLY A 44 7.96 -1.48 5.87
N GLY A 45 7.56 -0.22 5.79
CA GLY A 45 6.41 0.32 6.51
C GLY A 45 5.08 0.04 5.80
N VAL A 46 4.06 -0.40 6.54
CA VAL A 46 2.65 -0.36 6.09
C VAL A 46 2.02 0.93 6.61
N ASP A 47 1.34 1.68 5.75
CA ASP A 47 0.56 2.84 6.18
C ASP A 47 -0.52 2.45 7.21
N LYS A 48 -0.61 3.21 8.30
CA LYS A 48 -1.51 2.96 9.45
C LYS A 48 -2.55 4.05 9.64
N VAL A 49 -2.60 5.06 8.77
CA VAL A 49 -3.56 6.16 8.89
C VAL A 49 -4.98 5.58 8.96
N MET A 50 -5.76 6.04 9.94
CA MET A 50 -7.17 5.70 10.00
C MET A 50 -7.88 6.45 8.88
N VAL A 51 -8.38 5.71 7.89
CA VAL A 51 -9.20 6.29 6.83
C VAL A 51 -10.58 6.58 7.43
N GLN A 52 -10.79 7.82 7.84
CA GLN A 52 -12.12 8.37 8.07
C GLN A 52 -12.79 8.59 6.73
N SER A 53 -14.08 8.29 6.63
CA SER A 53 -14.90 8.75 5.53
C SER A 53 -14.89 10.27 5.56
N VAL A 54 -14.12 10.88 4.65
CA VAL A 54 -14.30 12.29 4.31
C VAL A 54 -15.67 12.34 3.65
N TRP A 55 -16.66 12.75 4.43
CA TRP A 55 -18.00 13.00 3.93
C TRP A 55 -17.88 14.07 2.86
N LEU A 56 -18.12 13.70 1.60
CA LEU A 56 -18.60 14.64 0.59
C LEU A 56 -20.03 14.97 1.00
N GLU A 57 -20.17 15.94 1.91
CA GLU A 57 -21.42 16.70 2.00
C GLU A 57 -21.50 17.57 0.75
N LEU A 58 -22.29 17.10 -0.22
CA LEU A 58 -22.98 17.95 -1.18
C LEU A 58 -24.43 18.12 -0.72
#